data_AF-A0ABD2QNI2-F1
#
_entry.id   AF-A0ABD2QNI2-F1
#
_cell.length_a   1.000
_cell.length_b   1.000
_cell.length_c   1.000
_cell.angle_alpha   90.00
_cell.angle_beta   90.00
_cell.angle_gamma   90.00
#
_symmetry.space_group_name_H-M   'P 1'
#
loop_
_entity.id
_entity.type
_entity.pdbx_description
1 polymer ?
#
loop_
_entity_poly.entity_id
_entity_poly.type
_entity_poly.pdbx_seq_one_letter_code
_entity_poly.pdbx_strand_id
1 'polypeptide(L)'
;MDARKRKEDLDVMNGMTGKQRDVIRELMKLKGPKKVLFNQMTWKLIHVALYILYSIYSVMGFAFLVSGILIEYGEEYVEKEIIPEYARLESTAEEQEKYYQNAVKIIAIMQGYIGPYILAFGTQCSLIGIIGIIGQAKAVYCFMVYGAVANLIFLMFWYAISLVLGLGEVGISEILAYFFSQAVYTDYIFDNDHRVVTGFTLAWDEIQSKLECCGAIVYTDYKTIEHKIGNYTVPSSCCRNASDRHCWTSPNNENSFIAFPCKIAFWDVLQPYTKLANIITDYIHTLVFMLFWFSWVCILKIVLIWRYKIRCLNEAFKKA
;
A
#
# COMPACT_ATOMS: atom_id res chain seq x y z
N MET A 1 40.60 -2.18 -17.96
CA MET A 1 40.48 -1.12 -18.99
C MET A 1 41.26 -1.63 -20.18
N ASP A 2 40.54 -2.02 -21.22
CA ASP A 2 40.98 -2.97 -22.22
C ASP A 2 42.03 -2.38 -23.17
N ALA A 3 43.04 -3.17 -23.55
CA ALA A 3 44.15 -2.69 -24.40
C ALA A 3 43.66 -2.23 -25.78
N ARG A 4 42.53 -2.78 -26.25
CA ARG A 4 41.83 -2.34 -27.47
C ARG A 4 41.39 -0.89 -27.42
N LYS A 5 40.80 -0.45 -26.33
CA LYS A 5 40.26 0.91 -26.19
C LYS A 5 41.37 1.97 -26.24
N ARG A 6 42.54 1.63 -25.68
CA ARG A 6 43.73 2.49 -25.75
C ARG A 6 44.28 2.66 -27.17
N LYS A 7 44.14 1.65 -28.03
CA LYS A 7 44.61 1.71 -29.41
C LYS A 7 43.69 2.56 -30.29
N GLU A 8 42.38 2.38 -30.14
CA GLU A 8 41.37 3.21 -30.81
C GLU A 8 41.47 4.70 -30.42
N ASP A 9 41.67 5.00 -29.13
CA ASP A 9 41.86 6.38 -28.67
C ASP A 9 43.14 7.02 -29.25
N LEU A 10 44.20 6.22 -29.48
CA LEU A 10 45.46 6.70 -30.09
C LEU A 10 45.31 6.98 -31.59
N ASP A 11 44.62 6.12 -32.31
CA ASP A 11 44.41 6.27 -33.76
C ASP A 11 43.52 7.48 -34.06
N VAL A 12 42.50 7.74 -33.23
CA VAL A 12 41.68 8.95 -33.31
C VAL A 12 42.49 10.22 -33.03
N MET A 13 43.44 10.19 -32.07
CA MET A 13 44.32 11.34 -31.80
C MET A 13 45.33 11.61 -32.94
N ASN A 14 45.74 10.59 -33.68
CA ASN A 14 46.69 10.74 -34.78
C ASN A 14 46.05 11.41 -36.02
N GLY A 15 44.74 11.33 -36.18
CA GLY A 15 43.99 12.03 -37.24
C GLY A 15 43.69 13.51 -36.96
N MET A 16 44.00 14.02 -35.77
CA MET A 16 43.65 15.39 -35.37
C MET A 16 44.72 16.42 -35.78
N THR A 17 44.24 17.60 -36.18
CA THR A 17 45.10 18.77 -36.45
C THR A 17 45.91 19.15 -35.20
N GLY A 18 47.10 19.75 -35.38
CA GLY A 18 47.99 20.09 -34.26
C GLY A 18 47.31 20.91 -33.15
N LYS A 19 46.43 21.83 -33.55
CA LYS A 19 45.66 22.69 -32.63
C LYS A 19 44.66 21.90 -31.76
N GLN A 20 44.01 20.86 -32.31
CA GLN A 20 43.11 19.98 -31.56
C GLN A 20 43.87 19.11 -30.56
N ARG A 21 45.06 18.63 -30.94
CA ARG A 21 45.93 17.83 -30.04
C ARG A 21 46.39 18.64 -28.83
N ASP A 22 46.76 19.90 -29.02
CA ASP A 22 47.22 20.75 -27.92
C ASP A 22 46.08 21.13 -26.96
N VAL A 23 44.86 21.38 -27.47
CA VAL A 23 43.68 21.58 -26.62
C VAL A 23 43.35 20.34 -25.79
N ILE A 24 43.42 19.15 -26.38
CA ILE A 24 43.20 17.88 -25.65
C ILE A 24 44.29 17.65 -24.60
N ARG A 25 45.55 17.98 -24.92
CA ARG A 25 46.70 17.83 -24.01
C ARG A 25 46.57 18.77 -22.81
N GLU A 26 46.12 20.00 -23.00
CA GLU A 26 45.82 20.95 -21.92
C GLU A 26 44.59 20.55 -21.09
N LEU A 27 43.54 20.01 -21.72
CA LEU A 27 42.38 19.44 -21.01
C LEU A 27 42.75 18.22 -20.16
N MET A 28 43.72 17.41 -20.60
CA MET A 28 44.26 16.30 -19.81
C MET A 28 45.12 16.78 -18.63
N LYS A 29 45.88 17.87 -18.78
CA LYS A 29 46.65 18.47 -17.66
C LYS A 29 45.77 19.07 -16.57
N LEU A 30 44.64 19.69 -16.94
CA LEU A 30 43.67 20.26 -15.98
C LEU A 30 42.92 19.18 -15.17
N LYS A 31 42.84 17.96 -15.69
CA LYS A 31 42.27 16.79 -15.01
C LYS A 31 43.34 16.04 -14.23
N GLY A 32 43.68 16.53 -13.04
CA GLY A 32 44.59 15.82 -12.14
C GLY A 32 44.15 14.34 -11.94
N PRO A 33 45.07 13.36 -12.06
CA PRO A 33 44.73 11.93 -12.16
C PRO A 33 43.95 11.40 -10.96
N LYS A 34 44.20 11.95 -9.76
CA LYS A 34 43.48 11.57 -8.52
C LYS A 34 41.99 11.95 -8.55
N LYS A 35 41.62 13.10 -9.13
CA LYS A 35 40.21 13.55 -9.22
C LYS A 35 39.40 12.75 -10.24
N VAL A 36 40.03 12.33 -11.34
CA VAL A 36 39.39 11.52 -12.38
C VAL A 36 39.14 10.09 -11.89
N LEU A 37 40.12 9.48 -11.21
CA LEU A 37 39.99 8.13 -10.66
C LEU A 37 38.93 8.05 -9.55
N PHE A 38 38.90 9.06 -8.66
CA PHE A 38 37.90 9.15 -7.58
C PHE A 38 36.47 9.29 -8.13
N ASN A 39 36.28 10.11 -9.16
CA ASN A 39 34.97 10.21 -9.83
C ASN A 39 34.58 8.92 -10.55
N GLN A 40 35.53 8.16 -11.10
CA GLN A 40 35.21 6.91 -11.79
C GLN A 40 34.84 5.77 -10.82
N MET A 41 35.49 5.71 -9.66
CA MET A 41 35.19 4.71 -8.63
C MET A 41 33.84 4.96 -7.95
N THR A 42 33.57 6.21 -7.59
CA THR A 42 32.27 6.61 -7.01
C THR A 42 31.11 6.34 -7.98
N TRP A 43 31.33 6.52 -9.28
CA TRP A 43 30.31 6.24 -10.29
C TRP A 43 29.97 4.75 -10.39
N LYS A 44 30.97 3.85 -10.38
CA LYS A 44 30.71 2.41 -10.37
C LYS A 44 29.95 1.98 -9.13
N LEU A 45 30.29 2.52 -7.97
CA LEU A 45 29.59 2.24 -6.71
C LEU A 45 28.13 2.69 -6.78
N ILE A 46 27.84 3.86 -7.33
CA ILE A 46 26.47 4.35 -7.51
C ILE A 46 25.68 3.44 -8.46
N HIS A 47 26.26 3.00 -9.57
CA HIS A 47 25.60 2.09 -10.50
C HIS A 47 25.27 0.73 -9.87
N VAL A 48 26.22 0.16 -9.12
CA VAL A 48 25.99 -1.10 -8.39
C VAL A 48 24.93 -0.91 -7.31
N ALA A 49 24.99 0.16 -6.53
CA ALA A 49 24.01 0.45 -5.48
C ALA A 49 22.59 0.63 -6.04
N LEU A 50 22.43 1.40 -7.12
CA LEU A 50 21.13 1.60 -7.78
C LEU A 50 20.61 0.29 -8.39
N TYR A 51 21.47 -0.53 -8.98
CA TYR A 51 21.08 -1.83 -9.51
C TYR A 51 20.56 -2.77 -8.41
N ILE A 52 21.28 -2.85 -7.28
CA ILE A 52 20.83 -3.63 -6.11
C ILE A 52 19.49 -3.10 -5.60
N LEU A 53 19.36 -1.78 -5.46
CA LEU A 53 18.12 -1.15 -5.00
C LEU A 53 16.93 -1.51 -5.91
N TYR A 54 17.05 -1.32 -7.23
CA TYR A 54 15.98 -1.66 -8.17
C TYR A 54 15.66 -3.16 -8.21
N SER A 55 16.67 -4.01 -7.98
CA SER A 55 16.47 -5.46 -7.86
C SER A 55 15.62 -5.82 -6.64
N ILE A 56 15.92 -5.21 -5.48
CA ILE A 56 15.12 -5.39 -4.26
C ILE A 56 13.68 -4.89 -4.48
N TYR A 57 13.51 -3.70 -5.08
CA TYR A 57 12.19 -3.17 -5.42
C TYR A 57 11.39 -4.10 -6.34
N SER A 58 12.05 -4.70 -7.34
CA SER A 58 11.39 -5.64 -8.24
C SER A 58 10.94 -6.89 -7.50
N VAL A 59 11.79 -7.50 -6.68
CA VAL A 59 11.47 -8.73 -5.93
C VAL A 59 10.36 -8.47 -4.92
N MET A 60 10.46 -7.39 -4.13
CA MET A 60 9.41 -7.01 -3.18
C MET A 60 8.10 -6.66 -3.90
N GLY A 61 8.18 -5.97 -5.03
CA GLY A 61 7.03 -5.65 -5.86
C GLY A 61 6.29 -6.90 -6.32
N PHE A 62 7.02 -7.91 -6.82
CA PHE A 62 6.41 -9.18 -7.22
C PHE A 62 5.80 -9.94 -6.05
N ALA A 63 6.45 -9.95 -4.88
CA ALA A 63 5.89 -10.55 -3.68
C ALA A 63 4.55 -9.89 -3.29
N PHE A 64 4.50 -8.55 -3.26
CA PHE A 64 3.26 -7.84 -2.97
C PHE A 64 2.20 -8.00 -4.06
N LEU A 65 2.59 -8.07 -5.33
CA LEU A 65 1.66 -8.29 -6.43
C LEU A 65 1.01 -9.68 -6.33
N VAL A 66 1.80 -10.71 -6.04
CA VAL A 66 1.29 -12.08 -5.82
C VAL A 66 0.39 -12.11 -4.58
N SER A 67 0.82 -11.53 -3.47
CA SER A 67 -0.01 -11.45 -2.26
C SER A 67 -1.31 -10.67 -2.50
N GLY A 68 -1.26 -9.56 -3.24
CA GLY A 68 -2.43 -8.77 -3.59
C GLY A 68 -3.42 -9.54 -4.47
N ILE A 69 -2.93 -10.27 -5.47
CA ILE A 69 -3.77 -11.17 -6.30
C ILE A 69 -4.38 -12.28 -5.43
N LEU A 70 -3.61 -12.87 -4.53
CA LEU A 70 -4.10 -13.92 -3.64
C LEU A 70 -5.15 -13.40 -2.65
N ILE A 71 -5.04 -12.15 -2.19
CA ILE A 71 -6.06 -11.55 -1.32
C ILE A 71 -7.32 -11.26 -2.14
N GLU A 72 -7.18 -10.56 -3.26
CA GLU A 72 -8.31 -10.09 -4.10
C GLU A 72 -9.10 -11.24 -4.74
N TYR A 73 -8.40 -12.22 -5.29
CA TYR A 73 -8.99 -13.31 -6.06
C TYR A 73 -8.97 -14.66 -5.31
N GLY A 74 -8.44 -14.67 -4.08
CA GLY A 74 -8.38 -15.89 -3.28
C GLY A 74 -9.70 -16.31 -2.65
N GLU A 75 -10.78 -15.52 -2.77
CA GLU A 75 -12.10 -15.84 -2.22
C GLU A 75 -12.55 -17.26 -2.58
N GLU A 76 -12.50 -17.61 -3.86
CA GLU A 76 -12.94 -18.92 -4.33
C GLU A 76 -12.09 -20.07 -3.76
N TYR A 77 -10.80 -19.82 -3.48
CA TYR A 77 -9.89 -20.82 -2.92
C TYR A 77 -10.03 -20.97 -1.41
N VAL A 78 -10.14 -19.84 -0.68
CA VAL A 78 -10.28 -19.84 0.78
C VAL A 78 -11.63 -20.44 1.18
N GLU A 79 -12.70 -20.08 0.46
CA GLU A 79 -14.06 -20.58 0.69
C GLU A 79 -14.19 -22.08 0.45
N LYS A 80 -13.59 -22.60 -0.63
CA LYS A 80 -13.76 -24.01 -1.02
C LYS A 80 -12.81 -24.97 -0.31
N GLU A 81 -11.59 -24.55 0.01
CA GLU A 81 -10.52 -25.48 0.41
C GLU A 81 -10.07 -25.33 1.87
N ILE A 82 -9.78 -24.10 2.33
CA ILE A 82 -9.18 -23.87 3.66
C ILE A 82 -10.22 -23.96 4.77
N ILE A 83 -11.39 -23.38 4.52
CA ILE A 83 -12.50 -23.29 5.48
C ILE A 83 -12.99 -24.68 5.93
N PRO A 84 -13.25 -25.66 5.04
CA PRO A 84 -13.74 -26.97 5.45
C PRO A 84 -12.68 -27.86 6.14
N GLU A 85 -11.40 -27.54 5.98
CA GLU A 85 -10.29 -28.27 6.59
C GLU A 85 -9.99 -27.77 8.00
N TYR A 86 -10.00 -26.46 8.24
CA TYR A 86 -9.91 -25.88 9.58
C TYR A 86 -11.15 -26.17 10.43
N ALA A 87 -12.35 -26.17 9.83
CA ALA A 87 -13.60 -26.56 10.50
C ALA A 87 -13.68 -28.05 10.88
N ARG A 88 -12.64 -28.86 10.65
CA ARG A 88 -12.57 -30.24 11.18
C ARG A 88 -11.71 -30.39 12.43
N LEU A 89 -10.96 -29.37 12.83
CA LEU A 89 -9.96 -29.46 13.91
C LEU A 89 -10.46 -28.97 15.27
N GLU A 90 -11.66 -28.38 15.36
CA GLU A 90 -12.16 -27.72 16.58
C GLU A 90 -13.47 -28.38 17.06
N SER A 91 -13.58 -28.67 18.36
CA SER A 91 -14.42 -29.75 18.89
C SER A 91 -15.89 -29.43 19.17
N THR A 92 -16.36 -28.22 18.89
CA THR A 92 -17.72 -27.75 19.22
C THR A 92 -18.31 -27.00 18.03
N ALA A 93 -19.35 -27.59 17.41
CA ALA A 93 -20.00 -27.04 16.21
C ALA A 93 -20.54 -25.61 16.37
N GLU A 94 -20.85 -25.20 17.60
CA GLU A 94 -21.37 -23.86 17.94
C GLU A 94 -20.27 -22.79 18.01
N GLU A 95 -19.04 -23.13 18.42
CA GLU A 95 -17.89 -22.21 18.39
C GLU A 95 -17.29 -22.10 16.99
N GLN A 96 -17.33 -23.18 16.20
CA GLN A 96 -16.86 -23.19 14.82
C GLN A 96 -17.65 -22.27 13.90
N GLU A 97 -18.98 -22.30 13.96
CA GLU A 97 -19.82 -21.40 13.17
C GLU A 97 -19.55 -19.93 13.53
N LYS A 98 -19.33 -19.67 14.82
CA LYS A 98 -19.04 -18.35 15.37
C LYS A 98 -17.67 -17.81 14.94
N TYR A 99 -16.66 -18.67 14.78
CA TYR A 99 -15.32 -18.32 14.28
C TYR A 99 -15.31 -18.18 12.75
N TYR A 100 -16.00 -19.09 12.06
CA TYR A 100 -16.14 -19.12 10.61
C TYR A 100 -16.76 -17.83 10.06
N GLN A 101 -17.90 -17.43 10.62
CA GLN A 101 -18.59 -16.20 10.23
C GLN A 101 -17.74 -14.95 10.50
N ASN A 102 -16.98 -14.92 11.60
CA ASN A 102 -16.08 -13.80 11.90
C ASN A 102 -14.89 -13.73 10.94
N ALA A 103 -14.30 -14.87 10.58
CA ALA A 103 -13.17 -14.94 9.67
C ALA A 103 -13.56 -14.49 8.26
N VAL A 104 -14.69 -14.99 7.72
CA VAL A 104 -15.18 -14.63 6.39
C VAL A 104 -15.46 -13.13 6.26
N LYS A 105 -16.02 -12.50 7.29
CA LYS A 105 -16.30 -11.04 7.28
C LYS A 105 -15.04 -10.18 7.37
N ILE A 106 -14.09 -10.58 8.21
CA ILE A 106 -12.78 -9.89 8.29
C ILE A 106 -12.06 -10.00 6.95
N ILE A 107 -12.13 -11.18 6.32
CA ILE A 107 -11.56 -11.44 5.00
C ILE A 107 -12.23 -10.56 3.94
N ALA A 108 -13.55 -10.47 3.90
CA ALA A 108 -14.29 -9.61 2.97
C ALA A 108 -13.97 -8.09 3.13
N ILE A 109 -13.84 -7.61 4.37
CA ILE A 109 -13.43 -6.21 4.64
C ILE A 109 -11.97 -5.97 4.22
N MET A 110 -11.08 -6.93 4.50
CA MET A 110 -9.68 -6.84 4.05
C MET A 110 -9.57 -6.90 2.51
N GLN A 111 -10.46 -7.63 1.85
CA GLN A 111 -10.49 -7.74 0.39
C GLN A 111 -10.96 -6.47 -0.28
N GLY A 112 -12.09 -5.88 0.14
CA GLY A 112 -12.62 -4.68 -0.50
C GLY A 112 -11.72 -3.43 -0.42
N TYR A 113 -10.85 -3.37 0.60
CA TYR A 113 -10.00 -2.20 0.83
C TYR A 113 -8.51 -2.52 0.71
N ILE A 114 -7.99 -3.46 1.49
CA ILE A 114 -6.53 -3.70 1.59
C ILE A 114 -5.99 -4.40 0.34
N GLY A 115 -6.77 -5.31 -0.25
CA GLY A 115 -6.42 -6.05 -1.47
C GLY A 115 -5.99 -5.14 -2.62
N PRO A 116 -6.84 -4.20 -3.09
CA PRO A 116 -6.52 -3.29 -4.18
C PRO A 116 -5.32 -2.39 -3.87
N TYR A 117 -5.14 -1.96 -2.62
CA TYR A 117 -3.98 -1.15 -2.23
C TYR A 117 -2.67 -1.94 -2.33
N ILE A 118 -2.62 -3.16 -1.80
CA ILE A 118 -1.43 -4.02 -1.88
C ILE A 118 -1.13 -4.36 -3.34
N LEU A 119 -2.16 -4.67 -4.14
CA LEU A 119 -2.02 -4.96 -5.57
C LEU A 119 -1.47 -3.76 -6.34
N ALA A 120 -2.02 -2.57 -6.13
CA ALA A 120 -1.56 -1.34 -6.78
C ALA A 120 -0.12 -1.01 -6.38
N PHE A 121 0.21 -1.11 -5.09
CA PHE A 121 1.56 -0.89 -4.57
C PHE A 121 2.57 -1.88 -5.14
N GLY A 122 2.25 -3.18 -5.14
CA GLY A 122 3.09 -4.23 -5.69
C GLY A 122 3.34 -4.08 -7.19
N THR A 123 2.29 -3.76 -7.96
CA THR A 123 2.40 -3.48 -9.40
C THR A 123 3.34 -2.31 -9.67
N GLN A 124 3.18 -1.22 -8.94
CA GLN A 124 4.02 -0.04 -9.08
C GLN A 124 5.49 -0.33 -8.75
N CYS A 125 5.77 -0.98 -7.61
CA CYS A 125 7.13 -1.36 -7.22
C CYS A 125 7.79 -2.27 -8.27
N SER A 126 7.04 -3.23 -8.83
CA SER A 126 7.52 -4.12 -9.88
C SER A 126 7.89 -3.36 -11.15
N LEU A 127 7.01 -2.47 -11.63
CA LEU A 127 7.26 -1.67 -12.83
C LEU A 127 8.48 -0.76 -12.68
N ILE A 128 8.59 -0.06 -11.55
CA ILE A 128 9.74 0.81 -11.27
C ILE A 128 11.04 0.00 -11.18
N GLY A 129 11.00 -1.16 -10.52
CA GLY A 129 12.14 -2.07 -10.42
C GLY A 129 12.62 -2.52 -11.80
N ILE A 130 11.71 -2.99 -12.64
CA ILE A 130 12.01 -3.47 -14.00
C ILE A 130 12.58 -2.34 -14.87
N ILE A 131 11.94 -1.16 -14.87
CA ILE A 131 12.43 0.01 -15.63
C ILE A 131 13.82 0.43 -15.16
N GLY A 132 14.07 0.40 -13.84
CA GLY A 132 15.37 0.70 -13.25
C GLY A 132 16.46 -0.29 -13.67
N ILE A 133 16.16 -1.59 -13.64
CA ILE A 133 17.07 -2.66 -14.08
C ILE A 133 17.39 -2.50 -15.57
N ILE A 134 16.39 -2.30 -16.43
CA ILE A 134 16.57 -2.13 -17.88
C ILE A 134 17.38 -0.86 -18.18
N GLY A 135 17.09 0.25 -17.48
CA GLY A 135 17.82 1.50 -17.61
C GLY A 135 19.30 1.35 -17.29
N GLN A 136 19.63 0.56 -16.27
CA GLN A 136 21.00 0.21 -15.92
C GLN A 136 21.65 -0.70 -16.96
N ALA A 137 20.97 -1.78 -17.36
CA ALA A 137 21.51 -2.77 -18.28
C ALA A 137 21.83 -2.17 -19.67
N LYS A 138 21.00 -1.25 -20.16
CA LYS A 138 21.21 -0.57 -21.44
C LYS A 138 22.00 0.74 -21.32
N ALA A 139 22.44 1.11 -20.11
CA ALA A 139 23.09 2.39 -19.80
C ALA A 139 22.33 3.62 -20.35
N VAL A 140 21.00 3.54 -20.38
CA VAL A 140 20.12 4.61 -20.88
C VAL A 140 19.77 5.52 -19.71
N TYR A 141 20.53 6.61 -19.57
CA TYR A 141 20.35 7.61 -18.50
C TYR A 141 18.93 8.14 -18.40
N CYS A 142 18.24 8.25 -19.53
CA CYS A 142 16.86 8.71 -19.60
C CYS A 142 15.94 7.85 -18.72
N PHE A 143 15.92 6.52 -18.93
CA PHE A 143 15.08 5.61 -18.14
C PHE A 143 15.43 5.61 -16.66
N MET A 144 16.71 5.80 -16.31
CA MET A 144 17.15 5.86 -14.92
C MET A 144 16.62 7.11 -14.20
N VAL A 145 16.64 8.27 -14.88
CA VAL A 145 16.10 9.53 -14.34
C VAL A 145 14.57 9.49 -14.29
N TYR A 146 13.91 9.03 -15.35
CA TYR A 146 12.45 8.88 -15.37
C TYR A 146 11.96 7.92 -14.28
N GLY A 147 12.61 6.78 -14.11
CA GLY A 147 12.27 5.82 -13.05
C GLY A 147 12.46 6.40 -11.65
N ALA A 148 13.53 7.16 -11.42
CA ALA A 148 13.78 7.80 -10.13
C ALA A 148 12.77 8.93 -9.83
N VAL A 149 12.42 9.76 -10.81
CA VAL A 149 11.42 10.82 -10.66
C VAL A 149 10.02 10.24 -10.47
N ALA A 150 9.65 9.22 -11.26
CA ALA A 150 8.38 8.52 -11.09
C ALA A 150 8.27 7.92 -9.69
N ASN A 151 9.32 7.24 -9.20
CA ASN A 151 9.36 6.69 -7.85
C ASN A 151 9.14 7.77 -6.78
N LEU A 152 9.78 8.94 -6.89
CA LEU A 152 9.57 10.05 -5.96
C LEU A 152 8.11 10.53 -5.95
N ILE A 153 7.51 10.73 -7.13
CA ILE A 153 6.10 11.16 -7.25
C ILE A 153 5.19 10.14 -6.56
N PHE A 154 5.42 8.86 -6.81
CA PHE A 154 4.62 7.81 -6.20
C PHE A 154 4.83 7.71 -4.69
N LEU A 155 6.07 7.80 -4.19
CA LEU A 155 6.31 7.80 -2.75
C LEU A 155 5.61 8.97 -2.06
N MET A 156 5.59 10.16 -2.68
CA MET A 156 4.82 11.29 -2.17
C MET A 156 3.31 11.01 -2.17
N PHE A 157 2.78 10.37 -3.21
CA PHE A 157 1.38 9.99 -3.29
C PHE A 157 0.98 9.00 -2.18
N TRP A 158 1.76 7.93 -1.99
CA TRP A 158 1.53 6.96 -0.92
C TRP A 158 1.69 7.57 0.47
N TYR A 159 2.67 8.46 0.66
CA TYR A 159 2.83 9.21 1.89
C TYR A 159 1.61 10.11 2.17
N ALA A 160 1.08 10.79 1.16
CA ALA A 160 -0.12 11.61 1.32
C ALA A 160 -1.36 10.78 1.69
N ILE A 161 -1.57 9.64 1.03
CA ILE A 161 -2.64 8.70 1.40
C ILE A 161 -2.46 8.24 2.85
N SER A 162 -1.26 7.81 3.21
CA SER A 162 -1.04 7.31 4.56
C SER A 162 -1.08 8.41 5.62
N LEU A 163 -0.82 9.67 5.27
CA LEU A 163 -1.04 10.80 6.16
C LEU A 163 -2.55 10.99 6.40
N VAL A 164 -3.37 10.91 5.35
CA VAL A 164 -4.83 10.99 5.46
C VAL A 164 -5.40 9.84 6.29
N LEU A 165 -4.89 8.62 6.07
CA LEU A 165 -5.33 7.42 6.80
C LEU A 165 -4.75 7.32 8.23
N GLY A 166 -3.50 7.75 8.41
CA GLY A 166 -2.73 7.58 9.65
C GLY A 166 -2.86 8.73 10.66
N LEU A 167 -3.33 9.91 10.25
CA LEU A 167 -3.48 11.06 11.16
C LEU A 167 -4.70 10.99 12.11
N GLY A 168 -5.44 9.89 12.15
CA GLY A 168 -6.53 9.81 13.12
C GLY A 168 -6.91 8.41 13.52
N GLU A 169 -6.58 8.04 14.76
CA GLU A 169 -7.41 7.08 15.52
C GLU A 169 -8.90 7.50 15.42
N VAL A 170 -9.16 8.81 15.40
CA VAL A 170 -10.48 9.41 15.15
C VAL A 170 -10.93 9.23 13.69
N GLY A 171 -10.03 9.33 12.72
CA GLY A 171 -10.35 9.27 11.29
C GLY A 171 -10.78 7.87 10.84
N ILE A 172 -10.06 6.83 11.24
CA ILE A 172 -10.40 5.45 10.87
C ILE A 172 -11.74 5.04 11.51
N SER A 173 -11.98 5.41 12.78
CA SER A 173 -13.26 5.16 13.45
C SER A 173 -14.43 5.82 12.72
N GLU A 174 -14.27 7.05 12.24
CA GLU A 174 -15.33 7.76 11.49
C GLU A 174 -15.51 7.21 10.07
N ILE A 175 -14.44 6.79 9.40
CA ILE A 175 -14.50 6.10 8.11
C ILE A 175 -15.23 4.76 8.25
N LEU A 176 -14.88 3.96 9.26
CA LEU A 176 -15.58 2.70 9.57
C LEU A 176 -17.07 2.94 9.88
N ALA A 177 -17.37 3.98 10.66
CA ALA A 177 -18.74 4.36 10.97
C ALA A 177 -19.54 4.73 9.71
N TYR A 178 -18.94 5.48 8.79
CA TYR A 178 -19.53 5.80 7.50
C TYR A 178 -19.80 4.53 6.68
N PHE A 179 -18.82 3.62 6.58
CA PHE A 179 -18.97 2.39 5.82
C PHE A 179 -20.03 1.46 6.42
N PHE A 180 -20.06 1.29 7.74
CA PHE A 180 -21.12 0.52 8.38
C PHE A 180 -22.48 1.15 8.15
N SER A 181 -22.59 2.48 8.23
CA SER A 181 -23.86 3.15 7.97
C SER A 181 -24.34 2.94 6.52
N GLN A 182 -23.42 3.02 5.54
CA GLN A 182 -23.74 2.77 4.14
C GLN A 182 -24.12 1.31 3.89
N ALA A 183 -23.35 0.35 4.39
CA ALA A 183 -23.63 -1.07 4.21
C ALA A 183 -24.93 -1.49 4.91
N VAL A 184 -25.24 -0.93 6.09
CA VAL A 184 -26.53 -1.12 6.75
C VAL A 184 -27.67 -0.51 5.95
N TYR A 185 -27.45 0.61 5.28
CA TYR A 185 -28.47 1.26 4.47
C TYR A 185 -28.78 0.47 3.19
N THR A 186 -27.76 -0.01 2.47
CA THR A 186 -27.90 -0.65 1.15
C THR A 186 -28.08 -2.16 1.21
N ASP A 187 -27.34 -2.86 2.06
CA ASP A 187 -27.16 -4.31 1.95
C ASP A 187 -27.86 -5.10 3.07
N TYR A 188 -28.24 -4.42 4.16
CA TYR A 188 -28.94 -5.05 5.28
C TYR A 188 -30.42 -5.25 4.95
N ILE A 189 -30.89 -6.49 5.12
CA ILE A 189 -32.31 -6.81 4.98
C ILE A 189 -32.90 -6.91 6.37
N PHE A 190 -33.79 -5.97 6.69
CA PHE A 190 -34.39 -5.89 8.01
C PHE A 190 -35.72 -6.67 8.04
N ASP A 191 -35.67 -7.88 8.59
CA ASP A 191 -36.84 -8.71 8.89
C ASP A 191 -36.62 -9.44 10.24
N ASN A 192 -37.54 -9.26 11.19
CA ASN A 192 -37.50 -9.96 12.48
C ASN A 192 -38.35 -11.23 12.52
N ASP A 193 -39.31 -11.38 11.59
CA ASP A 193 -40.21 -12.53 11.56
C ASP A 193 -39.59 -13.70 10.81
N HIS A 194 -38.82 -13.41 9.77
CA HIS A 194 -38.07 -14.40 9.01
C HIS A 194 -36.59 -14.08 9.07
N ARG A 195 -35.78 -15.06 9.47
CA ARG A 195 -34.33 -14.91 9.46
C ARG A 195 -33.87 -14.85 8.00
N VAL A 196 -33.55 -13.66 7.52
CA VAL A 196 -33.04 -13.46 6.17
C VAL A 196 -31.57 -13.86 6.11
N VAL A 197 -31.26 -14.80 5.23
CA VAL A 197 -29.93 -15.40 5.10
C VAL A 197 -29.17 -14.71 3.97
N THR A 198 -28.86 -13.41 4.13
CA THR A 198 -27.80 -12.79 3.32
C THR A 198 -26.51 -12.73 4.13
N GLY A 199 -25.37 -12.90 3.46
CA GLY A 199 -24.06 -12.95 4.12
C GLY A 199 -23.78 -11.72 5.00
N PHE A 200 -24.21 -10.53 4.54
CA PHE A 200 -24.07 -9.27 5.30
C PHE A 200 -25.08 -9.11 6.46
N THR A 201 -26.27 -9.70 6.41
CA THR A 201 -27.28 -9.62 7.49
C THR A 201 -26.86 -10.50 8.68
N LEU A 202 -26.78 -11.82 8.47
CA LEU A 202 -25.52 -12.56 8.64
C LEU A 202 -24.52 -12.17 9.74
N ALA A 203 -23.32 -11.90 9.23
CA ALA A 203 -23.02 -10.50 9.17
C ALA A 203 -23.06 -9.68 10.45
N TRP A 204 -23.81 -8.62 10.23
CA TRP A 204 -24.08 -7.55 11.11
C TRP A 204 -24.79 -8.00 12.38
N ASP A 205 -25.77 -8.90 12.29
CA ASP A 205 -26.51 -9.41 13.45
C ASP A 205 -25.61 -10.08 14.49
N GLU A 206 -24.61 -10.82 14.01
CA GLU A 206 -23.62 -11.47 14.86
C GLU A 206 -22.68 -10.45 15.53
N ILE A 207 -22.31 -9.38 14.83
CA ILE A 207 -21.50 -8.29 15.40
C ILE A 207 -22.28 -7.59 16.51
N GLN A 208 -23.54 -7.25 16.24
CA GLN A 208 -24.41 -6.55 17.19
C GLN A 208 -24.65 -7.35 18.46
N SER A 209 -24.92 -8.65 18.32
CA SER A 209 -25.15 -9.54 19.45
C SER A 209 -23.88 -9.83 20.25
N LYS A 210 -22.73 -10.07 19.61
CA LYS A 210 -21.46 -10.32 20.32
C LYS A 210 -20.88 -9.08 21.00
N LEU A 211 -20.98 -7.93 20.34
CA LEU A 211 -20.43 -6.68 20.85
C LEU A 211 -21.43 -5.89 21.68
N GLU A 212 -22.62 -6.44 21.90
CA GLU A 212 -23.69 -5.85 22.70
C GLU A 212 -23.96 -4.38 22.30
N CYS A 213 -24.14 -4.17 21.00
CA CYS A 213 -24.28 -2.85 20.40
C CYS A 213 -25.44 -2.78 19.41
N CYS A 214 -25.96 -1.57 19.14
CA CYS A 214 -27.07 -1.40 18.22
C CYS A 214 -26.91 -0.20 17.27
N GLY A 215 -27.06 -0.48 15.98
CA GLY A 215 -26.89 0.51 14.91
C GLY A 215 -25.42 0.78 14.59
N ALA A 216 -25.15 1.26 13.38
CA ALA A 216 -23.79 1.58 12.96
C ALA A 216 -23.25 2.76 13.77
N ILE A 217 -24.02 3.85 13.80
CA ILE A 217 -23.75 5.08 14.55
C ILE A 217 -24.78 5.24 15.67
N VAL A 218 -26.05 4.96 15.37
CA VAL A 218 -27.16 5.07 16.31
C VAL A 218 -28.24 4.04 15.97
N TYR A 219 -29.03 3.61 16.96
CA TYR A 219 -30.11 2.65 16.72
C TYR A 219 -31.16 3.15 15.70
N THR A 220 -31.25 4.45 15.44
CA THR A 220 -32.18 5.01 14.46
C THR A 220 -31.75 4.79 13.01
N ASP A 221 -30.55 4.27 12.76
CA ASP A 221 -30.06 3.93 11.41
C ASP A 221 -31.01 2.96 10.70
N TYR A 222 -31.69 2.09 11.45
CA TYR A 222 -32.70 1.15 10.94
C TYR A 222 -34.03 1.79 10.49
N LYS A 223 -34.23 3.09 10.74
CA LYS A 223 -35.44 3.79 10.27
C LYS A 223 -35.38 4.12 8.78
N THR A 224 -34.18 4.25 8.23
CA THR A 224 -33.95 4.76 6.87
C THR A 224 -33.53 3.68 5.87
N ILE A 225 -33.41 2.42 6.29
CA ILE A 225 -32.94 1.31 5.44
C ILE A 225 -33.91 1.07 4.27
N GLU A 226 -33.35 0.79 3.09
CA GLU A 226 -34.09 0.55 1.86
C GLU A 226 -34.91 -0.75 1.91
N HIS A 227 -34.33 -1.82 2.45
CA HIS A 227 -34.91 -3.16 2.52
C HIS A 227 -35.55 -3.49 3.88
N LYS A 228 -36.50 -2.65 4.31
CA LYS A 228 -37.22 -2.85 5.57
C LYS A 228 -38.54 -3.61 5.39
N ILE A 229 -38.66 -4.76 6.05
CA ILE A 229 -39.84 -5.62 6.04
C ILE A 229 -40.48 -5.58 7.43
N GLY A 230 -41.68 -5.01 7.52
CA GLY A 230 -42.43 -4.86 8.77
C GLY A 230 -42.20 -3.53 9.49
N ASN A 231 -42.94 -3.33 10.59
CA ASN A 231 -42.95 -2.07 11.34
C ASN A 231 -42.13 -2.17 12.64
N TYR A 232 -40.87 -2.59 12.50
CA TYR A 232 -39.94 -2.78 13.60
C TYR A 232 -39.03 -1.56 13.79
N THR A 233 -38.64 -1.27 15.02
CA THR A 233 -37.75 -0.16 15.36
C THR A 233 -36.28 -0.59 15.31
N VAL A 234 -35.98 -1.81 15.76
CA VAL A 234 -34.63 -2.40 15.76
C VAL A 234 -34.66 -3.87 15.37
N PRO A 235 -33.56 -4.43 14.82
CA PRO A 235 -33.46 -5.85 14.55
C PRO A 235 -33.36 -6.68 15.83
N SER A 236 -33.72 -7.96 15.75
CA SER A 236 -33.68 -8.90 16.87
C SER A 236 -32.28 -9.03 17.51
N SER A 237 -31.22 -8.81 16.72
CA SER A 237 -29.82 -8.79 17.14
C SER A 237 -29.46 -7.63 18.08
N CYS A 238 -30.24 -6.54 18.10
CA CYS A 238 -30.08 -5.44 19.04
C CYS A 238 -30.68 -5.73 20.43
N CYS A 239 -31.48 -6.79 20.55
CA CYS A 239 -32.21 -7.12 21.77
C CYS A 239 -31.38 -8.04 22.65
N ARG A 240 -31.46 -7.88 23.98
CA ARG A 240 -30.83 -8.81 24.93
C ARG A 240 -31.40 -10.22 24.78
N ASN A 241 -32.69 -10.29 24.46
CA ASN A 241 -33.36 -11.52 24.08
C ASN A 241 -33.91 -11.35 22.66
N ALA A 242 -33.36 -12.10 21.70
CA ALA A 242 -33.73 -12.01 20.29
C ALA A 242 -35.22 -12.30 20.05
N SER A 243 -35.87 -13.10 20.90
CA SER A 243 -37.30 -13.43 20.77
C SER A 243 -38.24 -12.40 21.42
N ASP A 244 -37.72 -11.35 22.05
CA ASP A 244 -38.54 -10.33 22.68
C ASP A 244 -39.15 -9.36 21.65
N ARG A 245 -40.40 -9.63 21.26
CA ARG A 245 -41.19 -8.77 20.36
C ARG A 245 -41.42 -7.37 20.90
N HIS A 246 -41.40 -7.19 22.23
CA HIS A 246 -41.53 -5.86 22.82
C HIS A 246 -40.28 -5.02 22.52
N CYS A 247 -39.09 -5.61 22.61
CA CYS A 247 -37.84 -4.97 22.23
C CYS A 247 -37.80 -4.55 20.75
N TRP A 248 -38.31 -5.38 19.83
CA TRP A 248 -38.31 -5.07 18.40
C TRP A 248 -39.05 -3.78 18.06
N THR A 249 -40.11 -3.47 18.80
CA THR A 249 -41.01 -2.33 18.52
C THR A 249 -40.76 -1.16 19.46
N SER A 250 -40.45 -1.41 20.72
CA SER A 250 -40.19 -0.41 21.77
C SER A 250 -38.90 -0.75 22.54
N PRO A 251 -37.73 -0.54 21.91
CA PRO A 251 -36.46 -0.80 22.56
C PRO A 251 -36.18 0.24 23.66
N ASN A 252 -35.64 -0.22 24.78
CA ASN A 252 -35.20 0.58 25.92
C ASN A 252 -33.85 0.04 26.45
N ASN A 253 -33.22 0.75 27.38
CA ASN A 253 -31.89 0.39 27.89
C ASN A 253 -31.87 -0.93 28.71
N GLU A 254 -33.04 -1.42 29.13
CA GLU A 254 -33.16 -2.67 29.89
C GLU A 254 -33.28 -3.88 28.96
N ASN A 255 -34.07 -3.79 27.89
CA ASN A 255 -34.33 -4.91 26.97
C ASN A 255 -33.42 -4.94 25.73
N SER A 256 -32.63 -3.88 25.48
CA SER A 256 -31.85 -3.73 24.25
C SER A 256 -30.50 -3.02 24.47
N PHE A 257 -29.67 -3.06 23.44
CA PHE A 257 -28.34 -2.43 23.42
C PHE A 257 -28.32 -1.05 22.73
N ILE A 258 -29.47 -0.35 22.67
CA ILE A 258 -29.59 0.94 21.96
C ILE A 258 -28.73 2.08 22.51
N ALA A 259 -28.27 1.96 23.77
CA ALA A 259 -27.40 2.95 24.39
C ALA A 259 -25.97 2.93 23.83
N PHE A 260 -25.56 1.82 23.19
CA PHE A 260 -24.18 1.61 22.76
C PHE A 260 -24.06 1.44 21.24
N PRO A 261 -23.45 2.41 20.52
CA PRO A 261 -23.20 2.32 19.09
C PRO A 261 -22.19 1.24 18.71
N CYS A 262 -22.43 0.52 17.61
CA CYS A 262 -21.48 -0.48 17.14
C CYS A 262 -20.16 0.10 16.66
N LYS A 263 -20.12 1.36 16.19
CA LYS A 263 -18.83 2.00 15.85
C LYS A 263 -17.86 2.03 17.03
N ILE A 264 -18.36 2.27 18.24
CA ILE A 264 -17.51 2.36 19.45
C ILE A 264 -17.09 0.96 19.88
N ALA A 265 -18.06 0.04 19.99
CA ALA A 265 -17.82 -1.34 20.36
C ALA A 265 -16.78 -2.02 19.46
N PHE A 266 -16.94 -1.83 18.15
CA PHE A 266 -16.05 -2.38 17.15
C PHE A 266 -14.67 -1.72 17.17
N TRP A 267 -14.61 -0.40 17.38
CA TRP A 267 -13.36 0.32 17.51
C TRP A 267 -12.55 -0.12 18.74
N ASP A 268 -13.20 -0.35 19.89
CA ASP A 268 -12.53 -0.80 21.11
C ASP A 268 -11.87 -2.18 20.93
N VAL A 269 -12.50 -3.06 20.14
CA VAL A 269 -11.92 -4.37 19.76
C VAL A 269 -10.75 -4.21 18.80
N LEU A 270 -10.84 -3.28 17.85
CA LEU A 270 -9.78 -3.04 16.86
C LEU A 270 -8.60 -2.23 17.40
N GLN A 271 -8.81 -1.33 18.37
CA GLN A 271 -7.82 -0.41 18.91
C GLN A 271 -6.47 -1.06 19.28
N PRO A 272 -6.40 -2.23 19.95
CA PRO A 272 -5.11 -2.87 20.24
C PRO A 272 -4.36 -3.31 18.98
N TYR A 273 -5.07 -3.80 17.96
CA TYR A 273 -4.47 -4.21 16.68
C TYR A 273 -4.05 -3.01 15.85
N THR A 274 -4.84 -1.94 15.85
CA THR A 274 -4.50 -0.71 15.11
C THR A 274 -3.31 0.01 15.75
N LYS A 275 -3.14 -0.03 17.08
CA LYS A 275 -1.92 0.48 17.73
C LYS A 275 -0.67 -0.26 17.27
N LEU A 276 -0.72 -1.59 17.23
CA LEU A 276 0.41 -2.40 16.74
C LEU A 276 0.67 -2.11 15.25
N ALA A 277 -0.39 -2.06 14.44
CA ALA A 277 -0.30 -1.73 13.03
C ALA A 277 0.25 -0.32 12.80
N ASN A 278 -0.13 0.66 13.60
CA ASN A 278 0.37 2.04 13.51
C ASN A 278 1.86 2.10 13.85
N ILE A 279 2.33 1.36 14.85
CA ILE A 279 3.75 1.24 15.16
C ILE A 279 4.51 0.64 13.96
N ILE A 280 4.02 -0.47 13.41
CA ILE A 280 4.63 -1.10 12.23
C ILE A 280 4.63 -0.14 11.04
N THR A 281 3.52 0.56 10.82
CA THR A 281 3.36 1.54 9.74
C THR A 281 4.31 2.72 9.94
N ASP A 282 4.53 3.20 11.17
CA ASP A 282 5.50 4.26 11.48
C ASP A 282 6.95 3.85 11.17
N TYR A 283 7.30 2.59 11.48
CA TYR A 283 8.60 2.02 11.07
C TYR A 283 8.74 1.94 9.55
N ILE A 284 7.68 1.50 8.84
CA ILE A 284 7.66 1.46 7.37
C ILE A 284 7.78 2.87 6.80
N HIS A 285 7.08 3.87 7.35
CA HIS A 285 7.21 5.27 6.93
C HIS A 285 8.63 5.79 7.12
N THR A 286 9.23 5.52 8.27
CA THR A 286 10.61 5.92 8.55
C THR A 286 11.56 5.30 7.54
N LEU A 287 11.39 4.01 7.22
CA LEU A 287 12.19 3.32 6.21
C LEU A 287 11.99 3.92 4.80
N VAL A 288 10.74 4.16 4.39
CA VAL A 288 10.39 4.76 3.10
C VAL A 288 10.97 6.18 3.00
N PHE A 289 10.91 6.96 4.07
CA PHE A 289 11.50 8.30 4.13
C PHE A 289 13.02 8.25 3.98
N MET A 290 13.70 7.28 4.60
CA MET A 290 15.13 7.06 4.38
C MET A 290 15.45 6.72 2.91
N LEU A 291 14.63 5.86 2.28
CA LEU A 291 14.79 5.52 0.86
C LEU A 291 14.53 6.71 -0.07
N PHE A 292 13.56 7.57 0.28
CA PHE A 292 13.29 8.83 -0.41
C PHE A 292 14.50 9.77 -0.35
N TRP A 293 15.06 9.98 0.84
CA TRP A 293 16.27 10.79 1.02
C TRP A 293 17.46 10.26 0.23
N PHE A 294 17.67 8.94 0.27
CA PHE A 294 18.75 8.30 -0.49
C PHE A 294 18.58 8.51 -2.01
N SER A 295 17.35 8.36 -2.51
CA SER A 295 17.01 8.57 -3.92
C SER A 295 17.23 10.03 -4.34
N TRP A 296 16.83 10.98 -3.49
CA TRP A 296 17.04 12.41 -3.70
C TRP A 296 18.53 12.77 -3.80
N VAL A 297 19.36 12.26 -2.89
CA VAL A 297 20.82 12.48 -2.92
C VAL A 297 21.43 11.90 -4.21
N CYS A 298 20.97 10.74 -4.66
CA CYS A 298 21.42 10.15 -5.92
C CYS A 298 21.07 11.02 -7.13
N ILE A 299 19.82 11.50 -7.21
CA ILE A 299 19.38 12.39 -8.30
C ILE A 299 20.17 13.69 -8.31
N LEU A 300 20.36 14.34 -7.14
CA LEU A 300 21.17 15.55 -7.04
C LEU A 300 22.58 15.33 -7.58
N LYS A 301 23.23 14.21 -7.23
CA LYS A 301 24.55 13.89 -7.79
C LYS A 301 24.51 13.68 -9.31
N ILE A 302 23.51 12.97 -9.84
CA ILE A 302 23.36 12.78 -11.29
C ILE A 302 23.19 14.11 -12.01
N VAL A 303 22.34 15.00 -11.50
CA VAL A 303 22.10 16.34 -12.08
C VAL A 303 23.36 17.20 -12.02
N LEU A 304 24.10 17.19 -10.92
CA LEU A 304 25.36 17.92 -10.79
C LEU A 304 26.42 17.41 -11.79
N ILE A 305 26.52 16.09 -11.97
CA ILE A 305 27.42 15.48 -12.97
C ILE A 305 27.01 15.88 -14.39
N TRP A 306 25.72 15.84 -14.69
CA TRP A 306 25.20 16.22 -16.01
C TRP A 306 25.46 17.70 -16.32
N ARG A 307 25.19 18.60 -15.37
CA ARG A 307 25.50 20.04 -15.48
C ARG A 307 27.00 20.29 -15.68
N TYR A 308 27.85 19.57 -14.95
CA TYR A 308 29.30 19.66 -15.13
C TYR A 308 29.72 19.26 -16.55
N LYS A 309 29.18 18.15 -17.07
CA LYS A 309 29.48 17.66 -18.43
C LYS A 309 29.05 18.66 -19.51
N ILE A 310 27.85 19.26 -19.39
CA ILE A 310 27.37 20.31 -20.30
C ILE A 310 28.28 21.54 -20.26
N ARG A 311 28.67 21.98 -19.06
CA ARG A 311 29.55 23.15 -18.92
C ARG A 311 30.90 22.91 -19.59
N CYS A 312 31.48 21.72 -19.43
CA CYS A 312 32.72 21.35 -20.14
C CYS A 312 32.55 21.32 -21.67
N LEU A 313 31.41 20.84 -22.17
CA LEU A 313 31.09 20.85 -23.61
C LEU A 313 30.97 22.28 -24.14
N ASN A 314 30.24 23.16 -23.45
CA ASN A 314 30.08 24.55 -23.86
C ASN A 314 31.40 25.33 -23.87
N GLU A 315 32.27 25.11 -22.88
CA GLU A 315 33.60 25.72 -22.83
C GLU A 315 34.53 25.20 -23.94
N ALA A 316 34.40 23.92 -24.33
CA ALA A 316 35.15 23.36 -25.45
C ALA A 316 34.67 23.95 -26.79
N PHE A 317 33.35 24.11 -26.98
CA PHE A 317 32.78 24.75 -28.17
C PHE A 317 33.16 26.22 -28.30
N LYS A 318 33.23 26.97 -27.20
CA LYS A 318 33.68 28.38 -27.23
C LYS A 318 35.16 28.55 -27.63
N LYS A 319 35.99 27.52 -27.46
CA LYS A 319 37.43 27.56 -27.75
C LYS A 319 37.78 27.01 -29.15
N ALA A 320 36.85 26.33 -29.81
CA ALA A 320 37.00 25.79 -31.16
C ALA A 320 36.63 26.86 -32.21
#